data_AF-A0A2G5TYG7-F1
#
_entry.id   AF-A0A2G5TYG7-F1
#
_cell.length_a   1.000
_cell.length_b   1.000
_cell.length_c   1.000
_cell.angle_alpha   90.00
_cell.angle_beta   90.00
_cell.angle_gamma   90.00
#
_symmetry.space_group_name_H-M   'P 1'
#
loop_
_entity.id
_entity.type
_entity.pdbx_description
1 polymer ?
#
loop_
_entity_poly.entity_id
_entity_poly.type
_entity_poly.pdbx_seq_one_letter_code
_entity_poly.pdbx_strand_id
1 'polypeptide(L)'
;MFNFLFAMGPGPISMFITGELVPQTCRSASSVWTKKIRFLPLTSYLPVKNLTSEPIAYAIFFIIPMIVAVLVLSFLLPETKGRNVEEIREEYERKALLQ
;
A
#
# COMPACT_ATOMS: atom_id res chain seq x y z
N MET A 1 -11.71 15.15 6.56
CA MET A 1 -12.17 13.75 6.77
C MET A 1 -11.21 12.73 6.16
N PHE A 2 -10.94 12.74 4.85
CA PHE A 2 -10.03 11.77 4.21
C PHE A 2 -8.64 11.65 4.85
N ASN A 3 -7.94 12.78 5.05
CA ASN A 3 -6.59 12.77 5.62
C ASN A 3 -6.54 12.13 7.02
N PHE A 4 -7.62 12.25 7.79
CA PHE A 4 -7.73 11.65 9.12
C PHE A 4 -7.86 10.12 9.02
N LEU A 5 -8.77 9.63 8.18
CA LEU A 5 -8.94 8.20 7.91
C LEU A 5 -7.67 7.57 7.32
N PHE A 6 -6.99 8.28 6.42
CA PHE A 6 -5.72 7.85 5.85
C PHE A 6 -4.63 7.75 6.91
N ALA A 7 -4.54 8.75 7.81
CA ALA A 7 -3.55 8.77 8.88
C ALA A 7 -3.78 7.67 9.94
N MET A 8 -5.02 7.24 10.15
CA MET A 8 -5.34 6.19 11.13
C MET A 8 -4.90 4.79 10.71
N GLY A 9 -4.71 4.51 9.42
CA GLY A 9 -4.42 3.14 8.97
C GLY A 9 -3.56 3.08 7.71
N PRO A 10 -4.11 3.36 6.51
CA PRO A 10 -3.40 3.15 5.24
C PRO A 10 -2.03 3.86 5.17
N GLY A 11 -1.93 5.06 5.73
CA GLY A 11 -0.70 5.83 5.84
C GLY A 11 0.40 5.07 6.59
N PRO A 12 0.27 4.86 7.91
CA PRO A 12 1.29 4.15 8.70
C PRO A 12 1.48 2.69 8.29
N ILE A 13 0.40 1.95 7.97
CA ILE A 13 0.49 0.53 7.57
C ILE A 13 1.36 0.38 6.33
N SER A 14 1.23 1.28 5.34
CA SER A 14 2.05 1.23 4.12
C SER A 14 3.55 1.42 4.36
N MET A 15 3.96 1.99 5.49
CA MET A 15 5.38 2.17 5.83
C MET A 15 5.99 0.91 6.48
N PHE A 16 5.22 0.19 7.30
CA PHE A 16 5.72 -0.97 8.04
C PHE A 16 5.58 -2.28 7.26
N ILE A 17 4.53 -2.40 6.43
CA ILE A 17 4.22 -3.65 5.73
C ILE A 17 5.34 -4.14 4.82
N THR A 18 6.13 -3.25 4.20
CA THR A 18 7.29 -3.65 3.40
C THR A 18 8.40 -4.27 4.26
N GLY A 19 8.54 -3.85 5.52
CA GLY A 19 9.51 -4.43 6.45
C GLY A 19 9.07 -5.79 6.99
N GLU A 20 7.76 -5.99 7.13
CA GLU A 20 7.15 -7.24 7.62
C GLU A 20 7.07 -8.31 6.53
N LEU A 21 6.70 -7.93 5.30
CA LEU A 21 6.43 -8.88 4.21
C LEU A 21 7.70 -9.31 3.46
N VAL A 22 8.77 -8.52 3.48
CA VAL A 22 9.96 -8.74 2.66
C VAL A 22 11.12 -9.31 3.49
N PRO A 23 11.78 -10.40 3.01
CA PRO A 23 12.95 -10.97 3.67
C PRO A 23 14.11 -9.97 3.71
N GLN A 24 14.93 -10.07 4.76
CA GLN A 24 15.96 -9.08 5.10
C GLN A 24 16.98 -8.82 3.98
N THR A 25 17.23 -9.81 3.12
CA THR A 25 18.13 -9.71 1.95
C THR A 25 17.62 -8.75 0.87
N CYS A 26 16.29 -8.59 0.73
CA CYS A 26 15.67 -7.79 -0.33
C CYS A 26 15.01 -6.50 0.17
N ARG A 27 14.95 -6.27 1.50
CA ARG A 27 14.25 -5.11 2.11
C ARG A 27 14.68 -3.76 1.54
N SER A 28 15.97 -3.57 1.28
CA SER A 28 16.50 -2.32 0.73
C SER A 28 16.00 -2.06 -0.69
N ALA A 29 15.99 -3.10 -1.54
CA ALA A 29 15.50 -3.00 -2.91
C ALA A 29 13.98 -2.72 -2.94
N SER A 30 13.22 -3.45 -2.13
CA SER A 30 11.77 -3.24 -2.00
C SER A 30 11.45 -1.84 -1.50
N SER A 31 12.16 -1.34 -0.49
CA SER A 31 11.95 0.01 0.05
C SER A 31 12.21 1.12 -0.98
N VAL A 32 13.21 0.94 -1.85
CA VAL A 32 13.48 1.87 -2.96
C VAL A 32 12.33 1.85 -3.96
N TRP A 33 11.80 0.66 -4.26
CA TRP A 33 10.67 0.50 -5.17
C TRP A 33 9.39 1.15 -4.63
N THR A 34 9.06 0.93 -3.35
CA THR A 34 7.89 1.56 -2.70
C THR A 34 7.99 3.07 -2.70
N LYS A 35 9.20 3.62 -2.46
CA LYS A 35 9.45 5.07 -2.53
C LYS A 35 9.26 5.60 -3.95
N LYS A 36 9.81 4.95 -4.97
CA LYS A 36 9.64 5.36 -6.38
C LYS A 36 8.16 5.43 -6.78
N ILE A 37 7.38 4.41 -6.44
CA ILE A 37 5.93 4.40 -6.73
C ILE A 37 5.21 5.53 -5.99
N ARG A 38 5.60 5.84 -4.74
CA ARG A 38 5.01 6.94 -3.96
C ARG A 38 5.27 8.32 -4.57
N PHE A 39 6.39 8.51 -5.29
CA PHE A 39 6.70 9.77 -5.97
C PHE A 39 5.91 10.00 -7.26
N LEU A 40 5.34 8.96 -7.87
CA LEU A 40 4.63 9.07 -9.14
C LEU A 40 3.35 9.95 -9.05
N PRO A 41 2.48 9.81 -8.04
CA PRO A 41 1.35 10.73 -7.85
C PRO A 41 1.80 12.17 -7.58
N LEU A 42 2.91 12.38 -6.87
CA LEU A 42 3.42 13.72 -6.55
C LEU A 42 3.80 14.52 -7.80
N THR A 43 4.37 13.86 -8.81
CA THR A 43 4.76 14.51 -10.06
C THR A 43 3.62 14.61 -11.08
N SER A 44 2.71 13.64 -11.08
CA SER A 44 1.59 13.57 -12.04
C SER A 44 0.30 14.26 -11.59
N TYR A 45 0.15 14.59 -10.30
CA TYR A 45 -1.08 15.22 -9.78
C TYR A 45 -1.31 16.63 -10.35
N LEU A 46 -0.28 17.47 -10.38
CA LEU A 46 -0.39 18.85 -10.89
C LEU A 46 -0.86 18.93 -12.35
N PRO A 47 -0.25 18.20 -13.32
CA PRO A 47 -0.73 18.24 -14.70
C PRO A 47 -2.16 17.71 -14.84
N VAL A 48 -2.55 16.65 -14.11
CA VAL A 48 -3.91 16.11 -14.19
C VAL A 48 -4.95 17.03 -13.55
N LYS A 49 -4.59 17.71 -12.45
CA LYS A 49 -5.42 18.75 -11.83
C LYS A 49 -5.72 19.88 -12.82
N ASN A 50 -4.71 20.32 -13.58
CA ASN A 50 -4.85 21.41 -14.54
C ASN A 50 -5.70 21.03 -15.77
N LEU A 51 -5.74 19.75 -16.15
CA LEU A 51 -6.50 19.26 -17.31
C LEU A 51 -7.98 18.98 -17.00
N THR A 52 -8.32 18.67 -15.74
CA THR A 52 -9.65 18.19 -15.38
C THR A 52 -10.34 19.17 -14.43
N SER A 53 -10.17 18.95 -13.12
CA SER A 53 -10.62 19.79 -12.02
C SER A 53 -10.07 19.21 -10.72
N GLU A 54 -9.91 20.05 -9.69
CA GLU A 54 -9.39 19.63 -8.39
C GLU A 54 -10.13 18.43 -7.74
N PRO A 55 -11.48 18.41 -7.66
CA PRO A 55 -12.18 17.29 -7.03
C PRO A 55 -12.05 15.97 -7.81
N ILE A 56 -12.02 16.03 -9.14
CA ILE A 56 -11.91 14.83 -9.97
C ILE A 56 -10.48 14.26 -9.91
N ALA A 57 -9.46 15.12 -9.99
CA ALA A 57 -8.06 14.70 -9.81
C ALA A 57 -7.84 14.11 -8.41
N TYR A 58 -8.44 14.70 -7.37
CA TYR A 58 -8.37 14.17 -6.02
C TYR A 58 -9.03 12.79 -5.89
N ALA A 59 -10.21 12.59 -6.48
CA ALA A 59 -10.89 11.29 -6.46
C ALA A 59 -10.07 10.19 -7.12
N ILE A 60 -9.47 10.47 -8.30
CA ILE A 60 -8.69 9.51 -9.07
C ILE A 60 -7.40 9.09 -8.35
N PHE A 61 -6.66 10.05 -7.79
CA PHE A 61 -5.36 9.77 -7.18
C PHE A 61 -5.42 9.35 -5.71
N PHE A 62 -6.50 9.70 -4.99
CA PHE A 62 -6.57 9.48 -3.54
C PHE A 62 -7.73 8.59 -3.12
N ILE A 63 -8.94 8.73 -3.68
CA ILE A 63 -10.11 7.95 -3.24
C ILE A 63 -10.12 6.54 -3.85
N ILE A 64 -9.97 6.43 -5.17
CA ILE A 64 -9.99 5.13 -5.87
C ILE A 64 -8.88 4.20 -5.35
N PRO A 65 -7.60 4.64 -5.26
CA PRO A 65 -6.53 3.77 -4.78
C PRO A 65 -6.71 3.39 -3.31
N MET A 66 -7.36 4.22 -2.50
CA MET A 66 -7.70 3.89 -1.11
C MET A 66 -8.68 2.73 -1.01
N ILE A 67 -9.76 2.77 -1.78
CA ILE A 67 -10.77 1.71 -1.80
C ILE A 67 -10.14 0.41 -2.28
N VAL A 68 -9.36 0.47 -3.38
CA VAL A 68 -8.63 -0.68 -3.91
C VAL A 68 -7.64 -1.22 -2.87
N ALA A 69 -6.88 -0.35 -2.21
CA ALA A 69 -5.93 -0.78 -1.17
C ALA A 69 -6.64 -1.46 0.00
N VAL A 70 -7.76 -0.92 0.48
CA VAL A 70 -8.54 -1.55 1.56
C VAL A 70 -9.06 -2.92 1.13
N LEU A 71 -9.61 -3.04 -0.09
CA LEU A 71 -10.09 -4.32 -0.61
C LEU A 71 -8.94 -5.33 -0.75
N VAL A 72 -7.84 -4.94 -1.39
CA VAL A 72 -6.67 -5.80 -1.58
C VAL A 72 -6.09 -6.22 -0.24
N LEU A 73 -5.93 -5.31 0.72
CA LEU A 73 -5.43 -5.66 2.05
C LEU A 73 -6.39 -6.59 2.79
N SER A 74 -7.71 -6.40 2.65
CA SER A 74 -8.70 -7.27 3.30
C SER A 74 -8.71 -8.70 2.74
N PHE A 75 -8.40 -8.88 1.45
CA PHE A 75 -8.42 -10.20 0.81
C PHE A 75 -7.06 -10.89 0.75
N LEU A 76 -5.98 -10.15 0.46
CA LEU A 76 -4.65 -10.71 0.22
C LEU A 76 -3.75 -10.72 1.47
N LEU A 77 -3.98 -9.83 2.44
CA LEU A 77 -3.10 -9.75 3.60
C LEU A 77 -3.60 -10.68 4.72
N PRO A 78 -2.89 -11.76 5.08
CA PRO A 78 -3.14 -12.45 6.34
C PRO A 78 -2.84 -11.49 7.50
N GLU A 79 -3.64 -11.54 8.57
CA GLU A 79 -3.45 -10.69 9.74
C GLU A 79 -2.03 -10.88 10.32
N THR A 80 -1.16 -9.87 10.18
CA THR A 80 0.25 -9.93 10.61
C THR A 80 0.41 -9.63 12.11
N LYS A 81 -0.66 -9.24 12.81
CA LYS A 81 -0.62 -8.79 14.19
C LYS A 81 -0.31 -9.93 15.16
N GLY A 82 0.88 -9.88 15.77
CA GLY A 82 1.28 -10.78 16.86
C GLY A 82 1.73 -12.18 16.42
N ARG A 83 1.98 -12.39 15.12
CA ARG A 83 2.50 -13.64 14.57
C ARG A 83 3.99 -13.53 14.24
N ASN A 84 4.70 -14.65 14.33
CA ASN A 84 6.12 -14.68 13.97
C ASN A 84 6.30 -14.50 12.45
N VAL A 85 7.40 -13.88 12.03
CA VAL A 85 7.68 -13.56 10.61
C VAL A 85 7.66 -14.83 9.75
N GLU A 86 8.11 -15.96 10.30
CA GLU A 86 8.11 -17.24 9.58
C GLU A 86 6.72 -17.87 9.48
N GLU A 87 5.85 -17.69 10.47
CA GLU A 87 4.45 -18.16 10.40
C GLU A 87 3.65 -17.40 9.33
N ILE A 88 3.89 -16.09 9.21
CA ILE A 88 3.29 -15.24 8.17
C ILE A 88 3.75 -15.70 6.79
N ARG A 89 5.03 -16.03 6.66
CA ARG A 89 5.61 -16.49 5.40
C ARG A 89 5.08 -17.87 5.00
N GLU A 90 4.95 -18.81 5.94
CA GLU A 90 4.30 -20.09 5.70
C GLU A 90 2.84 -19.94 5.30
N GLU A 91 2.08 -19.04 5.92
CA GLU A 91 0.68 -18.80 5.55
C GLU A 91 0.56 -18.13 4.17
N TYR A 92 1.46 -17.21 3.84
CA TYR A 92 1.52 -16.57 2.53
C TYR A 92 1.88 -17.59 1.43
N GLU A 93 2.89 -18.43 1.65
CA GLU A 93 3.26 -19.52 0.72
C GLU A 93 2.11 -20.54 0.58
N ARG A 94 1.40 -20.88 1.67
CA ARG A 94 0.26 -21.80 1.63
C ARG A 94 -0.94 -21.23 0.86
N LYS A 95 -1.23 -19.93 1.00
CA LYS A 95 -2.28 -19.24 0.23
C LYS A 95 -1.89 -19.04 -1.22
N ALA A 96 -0.62 -18.77 -1.52
CA ALA A 96 -0.10 -18.65 -2.88
C ALA A 96 -0.08 -19.99 -3.63
N LEU A 97 0.07 -21.13 -2.92
CA LEU A 97 0.01 -22.48 -3.50
C LEU A 97 -1.42 -22.99 -3.76
N LEU A 98 -2.45 -22.29 -3.25
CA LEU A 98 -3.86 -22.63 -3.47
C LEU A 98 -4.50 -21.81 -4.61
N GLN A 99 -3.73 -20.96 -5.30
CA GLN A 99 -4.11 -20.25 -6.53
C GLN A 99 -3.41 -20.85 -7.74
#